data_AF-A0AAU6EXD1-F1
#
_entry.id   AF-A0AAU6EXD1-F1
#
_cell.length_a   1.000
_cell.length_b   1.000
_cell.length_c   1.000
_cell.angle_alpha   90.00
_cell.angle_beta   90.00
_cell.angle_gamma   90.00
#
_symmetry.space_group_name_H-M   'P 1'
#
loop_
_entity.id
_entity.type
_entity.pdbx_description
1 polymer ?
#
loop_
_entity_poly.entity_id
_entity_poly.type
_entity_poly.pdbx_seq_one_letter_code
_entity_poly.pdbx_strand_id
1 'polypeptide(L)'
;MWGRKRAQTDAIAETIVAADGCYTALSELKDILENELRAAEALLDQGDGLPSDAVREQTTSGWSTLRDLESHFDDFQNLRDRIITVGSKNPEAVADDLELLVETADGMAEVSENIAGLAESVQGMRIKLERVREDLVPIRERIHTAYDSTLKSLAAAPPSAAGRFALEARLGAFGDRLRALDEGRVTPTAERKVTDHYRDAEADLAALREELLALG
;
A
#
# COMPACT_ATOMS: atom_id res chain seq x y z
N MET A 1 -37.42 -38.71 -23.15
CA MET A 1 -35.98 -38.62 -22.81
C MET A 1 -35.33 -37.36 -23.38
N TRP A 2 -35.52 -37.03 -24.66
CA TRP A 2 -34.92 -35.82 -25.28
C TRP A 2 -35.23 -34.49 -24.58
N GLY A 3 -36.48 -34.25 -24.15
CA GLY A 3 -36.83 -33.01 -23.43
C GLY A 3 -36.19 -32.85 -22.05
N ARG A 4 -35.90 -33.97 -21.35
CA ARG A 4 -35.23 -33.95 -20.04
C ARG A 4 -33.75 -33.61 -20.18
N LYS A 5 -33.07 -34.23 -21.16
CA LYS A 5 -31.65 -33.95 -21.42
C LYS A 5 -31.43 -32.48 -21.81
N ARG A 6 -32.31 -31.92 -22.65
CA ARG A 6 -32.26 -30.50 -23.03
C ARG A 6 -32.44 -29.57 -21.83
N ALA A 7 -33.46 -29.80 -21.01
CA ALA A 7 -33.70 -29.01 -19.80
C ALA A 7 -32.52 -29.06 -18.80
N GLN A 8 -31.85 -30.21 -18.68
CA GLN A 8 -30.64 -30.33 -17.86
C GLN A 8 -29.46 -29.54 -18.44
N THR A 9 -29.23 -29.62 -19.75
CA THR A 9 -28.18 -28.82 -20.41
C THR A 9 -28.44 -27.32 -20.31
N ASP A 10 -29.70 -26.89 -20.42
CA ASP A 10 -30.09 -25.49 -20.25
C ASP A 10 -29.83 -25.04 -18.80
N ALA A 11 -30.19 -25.84 -17.80
CA ALA A 11 -29.90 -25.55 -16.39
C ALA A 11 -28.39 -25.44 -16.09
N ILE A 12 -27.56 -26.34 -16.65
CA ILE A 12 -26.09 -26.27 -16.55
C ILE A 12 -25.57 -24.94 -17.09
N ALA A 13 -26.06 -24.52 -18.26
CA ALA A 13 -25.64 -23.29 -18.88
C ALA A 13 -26.03 -22.06 -18.02
N GLU A 14 -27.24 -22.05 -17.48
CA GLU A 14 -27.70 -20.99 -16.56
C GLU A 14 -26.84 -20.90 -15.29
N THR A 15 -26.50 -22.05 -14.68
CA THR A 15 -25.62 -22.09 -13.50
C THR A 15 -24.23 -21.54 -13.82
N ILE A 16 -23.63 -21.94 -14.95
CA ILE A 16 -22.32 -21.43 -15.36
C ILE A 16 -22.37 -19.91 -15.57
N VAL A 17 -23.41 -19.39 -16.23
CA VAL A 17 -23.56 -17.95 -16.45
C VAL A 17 -23.67 -17.18 -15.14
N ALA A 18 -24.43 -17.70 -14.17
CA ALA A 18 -24.54 -17.08 -12.86
C ALA A 18 -23.19 -17.07 -12.12
N ALA A 19 -22.49 -18.20 -12.12
CA ALA A 19 -21.17 -18.34 -11.50
C ALA A 19 -20.12 -17.41 -12.15
N ASP A 20 -20.13 -17.31 -13.48
CA ASP A 20 -19.27 -16.38 -14.24
C ASP A 20 -19.54 -14.91 -13.88
N GLY A 21 -20.78 -14.58 -13.55
CA GLY A 21 -21.16 -13.27 -13.03
C GLY A 21 -20.47 -12.94 -11.71
N CYS A 22 -20.50 -13.87 -10.74
CA CYS A 22 -19.77 -13.71 -9.46
C CYS A 22 -18.26 -13.63 -9.66
N TYR A 23 -17.71 -14.48 -10.53
CA TYR A 23 -16.29 -14.46 -10.88
C TYR A 23 -15.88 -13.09 -11.46
N THR A 24 -16.66 -12.57 -12.41
CA THR A 24 -16.37 -11.28 -13.06
C THR A 24 -16.40 -10.14 -12.05
N ALA A 25 -17.42 -10.09 -11.20
CA ALA A 25 -17.53 -9.06 -10.17
C ALA A 25 -16.35 -9.08 -9.18
N LEU A 26 -15.95 -10.28 -8.71
CA LEU A 26 -14.79 -10.42 -7.83
C LEU A 26 -13.48 -10.07 -8.55
N SER A 27 -13.34 -10.42 -9.84
CA SER A 27 -12.16 -10.06 -10.64
C SER A 27 -12.00 -8.55 -10.81
N GLU A 28 -13.09 -7.83 -11.03
CA GLU A 28 -13.06 -6.36 -11.09
C GLU A 28 -12.61 -5.75 -9.75
N LEU A 29 -13.10 -6.30 -8.63
CA LEU A 29 -12.70 -5.87 -7.29
C LEU A 29 -11.23 -6.19 -6.99
N LYS A 30 -10.73 -7.35 -7.43
CA LYS A 30 -9.30 -7.69 -7.36
C LYS A 30 -8.47 -6.62 -8.07
N ASP A 31 -8.83 -6.27 -9.30
CA ASP A 31 -8.10 -5.28 -10.09
C ASP A 31 -8.12 -3.88 -9.43
N ILE A 32 -9.25 -3.49 -8.83
CA ILE A 32 -9.34 -2.24 -8.07
C ILE A 32 -8.39 -2.26 -6.87
N LEU A 33 -8.43 -3.31 -6.04
CA LEU A 33 -7.54 -3.46 -4.89
C LEU A 33 -6.08 -3.42 -5.30
N GLU A 34 -5.71 -4.17 -6.35
CA GLU A 34 -4.36 -4.24 -6.88
C GLU A 34 -3.85 -2.86 -7.37
N ASN A 35 -4.71 -2.11 -8.05
CA ASN A 35 -4.39 -0.77 -8.51
C ASN A 35 -4.22 0.21 -7.33
N GLU A 36 -5.08 0.15 -6.32
CA GLU A 36 -4.97 1.03 -5.13
C GLU A 36 -3.73 0.67 -4.30
N LEU A 37 -3.38 -0.60 -4.14
CA LEU A 37 -2.13 -1.04 -3.48
C LEU A 37 -0.91 -0.50 -4.21
N ARG A 38 -0.84 -0.66 -5.55
CA ARG A 38 0.25 -0.11 -6.35
C ARG A 38 0.30 1.41 -6.28
N ALA A 39 -0.83 2.09 -6.32
CA ALA A 39 -0.90 3.53 -6.25
C ALA A 39 -0.41 4.04 -4.88
N ALA A 40 -0.76 3.37 -3.78
CA ALA A 40 -0.24 3.69 -2.46
C ALA A 40 1.28 3.47 -2.36
N GLU A 41 1.79 2.34 -2.87
CA GLU A 41 3.22 2.04 -2.85
C GLU A 41 4.05 2.94 -3.77
N ALA A 42 3.48 3.39 -4.88
CA ALA A 42 4.14 4.32 -5.80
C ALA A 42 4.43 5.69 -5.17
N LEU A 43 3.74 6.05 -4.09
CA LEU A 43 4.02 7.27 -3.32
C LEU A 43 5.27 7.14 -2.45
N LEU A 44 5.73 5.92 -2.17
CA LEU A 44 6.82 5.67 -1.22
C LEU A 44 8.20 5.89 -1.86
N ASP A 45 9.22 5.99 -1.01
CA ASP A 45 10.65 6.12 -1.39
C ASP A 45 11.00 7.30 -2.31
N GLN A 46 10.13 8.31 -2.43
CA GLN A 46 10.40 9.52 -3.21
C GLN A 46 11.32 10.51 -2.48
N GLY A 47 11.83 10.13 -1.30
CA GLY A 47 12.60 11.02 -0.43
C GLY A 47 11.76 12.17 0.09
N ASP A 48 10.45 11.98 0.25
CA ASP A 48 9.47 12.99 0.65
C ASP A 48 9.05 12.91 2.13
N GLY A 49 9.63 11.95 2.85
CA GLY A 49 9.38 11.71 4.26
C GLY A 49 8.10 10.97 4.59
N LEU A 50 7.41 10.39 3.60
CA LEU A 50 6.26 9.53 3.86
C LEU A 50 6.68 8.27 4.65
N PRO A 51 5.84 7.76 5.57
CA PRO A 51 6.19 6.67 6.48
C PRO A 51 6.23 5.31 5.76
N SER A 52 7.24 5.11 4.92
CA SER A 52 7.31 4.03 3.93
C SER A 52 7.26 2.64 4.57
N ASP A 53 7.96 2.44 5.69
CA ASP A 53 7.98 1.15 6.38
C ASP A 53 6.60 0.79 6.95
N ALA A 54 5.91 1.75 7.56
CA ALA A 54 4.58 1.53 8.13
C ALA A 54 3.52 1.28 7.04
N VAL A 55 3.62 1.96 5.90
CA VAL A 55 2.72 1.74 4.77
C VAL A 55 2.92 0.34 4.19
N ARG A 56 4.17 -0.09 3.96
CA ARG A 56 4.47 -1.46 3.46
C ARG A 56 3.97 -2.53 4.41
N GLU A 57 4.13 -2.33 5.72
CA GLU A 57 3.60 -3.25 6.72
C GLU A 57 2.07 -3.38 6.60
N GLN A 58 1.36 -2.26 6.42
CA GLN A 58 -0.10 -2.26 6.25
C GLN A 58 -0.55 -2.89 4.92
N THR A 59 0.17 -2.65 3.81
CA THR A 59 -0.18 -3.20 2.49
C THR A 59 0.16 -4.68 2.32
N THR A 60 1.07 -5.23 3.14
CA THR A 60 1.50 -6.64 3.06
C THR A 60 0.33 -7.61 3.09
N SER A 61 -0.65 -7.36 3.97
CA SER A 61 -1.84 -8.21 4.08
C SER A 61 -2.66 -8.21 2.78
N GLY A 62 -2.81 -7.06 2.12
CA GLY A 62 -3.55 -6.96 0.87
C GLY A 62 -2.88 -7.68 -0.30
N TRP A 63 -1.54 -7.63 -0.39
CA TRP A 63 -0.81 -8.42 -1.38
C TRP A 63 -0.95 -9.93 -1.15
N SER A 64 -0.94 -10.38 0.12
CA SER A 64 -1.21 -11.79 0.43
C SER A 64 -2.61 -12.20 -0.03
N THR A 65 -3.62 -11.38 0.26
CA THR A 65 -5.00 -11.63 -0.15
C THR A 65 -5.13 -11.73 -1.67
N LEU A 66 -4.48 -10.85 -2.44
CA LEU A 66 -4.50 -10.91 -3.91
C LEU A 66 -3.89 -12.21 -4.45
N ARG A 67 -2.76 -12.64 -3.88
CA ARG A 67 -2.11 -13.89 -4.28
C ARG A 67 -2.98 -15.11 -3.96
N ASP A 68 -3.64 -15.11 -2.81
CA ASP A 68 -4.50 -16.22 -2.41
C ASP A 68 -5.76 -16.27 -3.30
N LEU A 69 -6.29 -15.11 -3.71
CA LEU A 69 -7.38 -15.00 -4.70
C LEU A 69 -7.02 -15.56 -6.07
N GLU A 70 -5.79 -15.35 -6.55
CA GLU A 70 -5.36 -15.87 -7.85
C GLU A 70 -5.48 -17.41 -7.91
N SER A 71 -5.10 -18.09 -6.83
CA SER A 71 -5.29 -19.55 -6.73
C SER A 71 -6.76 -19.95 -6.81
N HIS A 72 -7.66 -19.19 -6.17
CA HIS A 72 -9.10 -19.47 -6.21
C HIS A 72 -9.71 -19.21 -7.60
N PHE A 73 -9.20 -18.22 -8.34
CA PHE A 73 -9.59 -17.99 -9.72
C PHE A 73 -9.17 -19.13 -10.65
N ASP A 74 -7.95 -19.62 -10.50
CA ASP A 74 -7.47 -20.78 -11.27
C ASP A 74 -8.31 -22.03 -10.98
N ASP A 75 -8.60 -22.30 -9.71
CA ASP A 75 -9.45 -23.43 -9.30
C ASP A 75 -10.86 -23.34 -9.87
N PHE A 76 -11.47 -22.15 -9.83
CA PHE A 76 -12.78 -21.88 -10.41
C PHE A 76 -12.79 -22.13 -11.92
N GLN A 77 -11.82 -21.58 -12.65
CA GLN A 77 -11.73 -21.74 -14.11
C GLN A 77 -11.55 -23.22 -14.49
N ASN A 78 -10.69 -23.95 -13.77
CA ASN A 78 -10.48 -25.38 -13.98
C ASN A 78 -11.75 -26.20 -13.76
N LEU A 79 -12.50 -25.90 -12.69
CA LEU A 79 -13.79 -26.54 -12.40
C LEU A 79 -14.83 -26.25 -13.48
N ARG A 80 -14.97 -24.97 -13.85
CA ARG A 80 -15.88 -24.51 -14.89
C ARG A 80 -15.60 -25.17 -16.24
N ASP A 81 -14.35 -25.21 -16.68
CA ASP A 81 -13.97 -25.79 -17.97
C ASP A 81 -14.21 -27.30 -18.01
N ARG A 82 -14.02 -27.99 -16.88
CA ARG A 82 -14.39 -29.40 -16.72
C ARG A 82 -15.89 -29.61 -16.92
N ILE A 83 -16.72 -28.81 -16.28
CA ILE A 83 -18.20 -28.89 -16.38
C ILE A 83 -18.64 -28.64 -17.83
N ILE A 84 -18.10 -27.62 -18.51
CA ILE A 84 -18.43 -27.33 -19.92
C ILE A 84 -18.07 -28.52 -20.82
N THR A 85 -16.87 -29.09 -20.62
CA THR A 85 -16.34 -30.16 -21.45
C THR A 85 -17.13 -31.46 -21.30
N VAL A 86 -17.51 -31.82 -20.07
CA VAL A 86 -18.18 -33.10 -19.75
C VAL A 86 -19.70 -32.97 -19.82
N GLY A 87 -20.26 -31.89 -19.28
CA GLY A 87 -21.71 -31.68 -19.13
C GLY A 87 -22.46 -31.61 -20.46
N SER A 88 -21.82 -31.13 -21.54
CA SER A 88 -22.40 -31.14 -22.89
C SER A 88 -22.66 -32.56 -23.43
N LYS A 89 -21.85 -33.54 -23.01
CA LYS A 89 -21.93 -34.94 -23.45
C LYS A 89 -22.76 -35.78 -22.48
N ASN A 90 -22.50 -35.62 -21.19
CA ASN A 90 -23.12 -36.36 -20.09
C ASN A 90 -23.49 -35.42 -18.92
N PRO A 91 -24.68 -34.77 -18.97
CA PRO A 91 -25.13 -33.85 -17.93
C PRO A 91 -25.19 -34.45 -16.52
N GLU A 92 -25.47 -35.75 -16.40
CA GLU A 92 -25.59 -36.43 -15.11
C GLU A 92 -24.23 -36.64 -14.43
N ALA A 93 -23.13 -36.66 -15.19
CA ALA A 93 -21.77 -36.89 -14.67
C ALA A 93 -21.12 -35.65 -14.03
N VAL A 94 -21.75 -34.48 -14.13
CA VAL A 94 -21.23 -33.21 -13.60
C VAL A 94 -22.07 -32.66 -12.45
N ALA A 95 -22.98 -33.46 -11.87
CA ALA A 95 -23.86 -33.00 -10.80
C ALA A 95 -23.07 -32.50 -9.58
N ASP A 96 -22.13 -33.29 -9.08
CA ASP A 96 -21.29 -32.92 -7.92
C ASP A 96 -20.40 -31.70 -8.24
N ASP A 97 -19.90 -31.60 -9.47
CA ASP A 97 -19.10 -30.46 -9.92
C ASP A 97 -19.92 -29.16 -9.99
N LEU A 98 -21.19 -29.25 -10.38
CA LEU A 98 -22.10 -28.10 -10.41
C LEU A 98 -22.44 -27.61 -9.01
N GLU A 99 -22.63 -28.53 -8.06
CA GLU A 99 -22.81 -28.18 -6.65
C GLU A 99 -21.59 -27.42 -6.14
N LEU A 100 -20.39 -27.96 -6.39
CA LEU A 100 -19.14 -27.28 -6.03
C LEU A 100 -18.97 -25.92 -6.71
N LEU A 101 -19.39 -25.77 -7.98
CA LEU A 101 -19.33 -24.51 -8.70
C LEU A 101 -20.25 -23.45 -8.06
N VAL A 102 -21.46 -23.86 -7.66
CA VAL A 102 -22.40 -22.99 -6.95
C VAL A 102 -21.83 -22.58 -5.59
N GLU A 103 -21.32 -23.52 -4.80
CA GLU A 103 -20.68 -23.22 -3.52
C GLU A 103 -19.50 -22.26 -3.69
N THR A 104 -18.68 -22.45 -4.73
CA THR A 104 -17.55 -21.57 -5.04
C THR A 104 -18.05 -20.17 -5.42
N ALA A 105 -19.07 -20.07 -6.26
CA ALA A 105 -19.65 -18.79 -6.69
C ALA A 105 -20.32 -18.03 -5.52
N ASP A 106 -20.97 -18.73 -4.60
CA ASP A 106 -21.53 -18.15 -3.39
C ASP A 106 -20.42 -17.63 -2.45
N GLY A 107 -19.34 -18.41 -2.30
CA GLY A 107 -18.16 -17.98 -1.54
C GLY A 107 -17.49 -16.74 -2.13
N MET A 108 -17.48 -16.58 -3.47
CA MET A 108 -16.97 -15.37 -4.12
C MET A 108 -17.74 -14.11 -3.75
N ALA A 109 -19.05 -14.21 -3.50
CA ALA A 109 -19.86 -13.07 -3.07
C ALA A 109 -19.45 -12.59 -1.66
N GLU A 110 -19.21 -13.51 -0.73
CA GLU A 110 -18.70 -13.18 0.62
C GLU A 110 -17.31 -12.57 0.55
N VAL A 111 -16.42 -13.16 -0.24
CA VAL A 111 -15.06 -12.62 -0.43
C VAL A 111 -15.10 -11.23 -1.07
N SER A 112 -16.04 -10.97 -1.99
CA SER A 112 -16.19 -9.66 -2.66
C SER A 112 -16.39 -8.51 -1.66
N GLU A 113 -17.18 -8.70 -0.61
CA GLU A 113 -17.38 -7.68 0.42
C GLU A 113 -16.06 -7.35 1.16
N ASN A 114 -15.29 -8.39 1.50
CA ASN A 114 -14.00 -8.23 2.15
C ASN A 114 -12.98 -7.50 1.24
N ILE A 115 -12.94 -7.84 -0.04
CA ILE A 115 -12.06 -7.17 -1.01
C ILE A 115 -12.47 -5.72 -1.24
N ALA A 116 -13.76 -5.44 -1.34
CA ALA A 116 -14.27 -4.07 -1.47
C ALA A 116 -13.88 -3.22 -0.25
N GLY A 117 -14.09 -3.75 0.97
CA GLY A 117 -13.70 -3.04 2.20
C GLY A 117 -12.19 -2.82 2.31
N LEU A 118 -11.38 -3.79 1.86
CA LEU A 118 -9.94 -3.65 1.83
C LEU A 118 -9.49 -2.59 0.80
N ALA A 119 -10.08 -2.59 -0.39
CA ALA A 119 -9.81 -1.59 -1.42
C ALA A 119 -10.15 -0.18 -0.94
N GLU A 120 -11.29 0.01 -0.28
CA GLU A 120 -11.68 1.30 0.32
C GLU A 120 -10.69 1.73 1.41
N SER A 121 -10.27 0.80 2.27
CA SER A 121 -9.26 1.06 3.30
C SER A 121 -7.93 1.54 2.70
N VAL A 122 -7.43 0.85 1.68
CA VAL A 122 -6.18 1.20 0.97
C VAL A 122 -6.32 2.54 0.25
N GLN A 123 -7.45 2.79 -0.42
CA GLN A 123 -7.72 4.09 -1.04
C GLN A 123 -7.73 5.23 0.00
N GLY A 124 -8.40 5.01 1.14
CA GLY A 124 -8.40 5.98 2.25
C GLY A 124 -7.01 6.23 2.82
N MET A 125 -6.16 5.20 2.87
CA MET A 125 -4.75 5.34 3.23
C MET A 125 -3.98 6.15 2.18
N ARG A 126 -4.13 5.86 0.89
CA ARG A 126 -3.49 6.61 -0.21
C ARG A 126 -3.81 8.10 -0.14
N ILE A 127 -5.09 8.45 0.00
CA ILE A 127 -5.54 9.85 0.11
C ILE A 127 -4.90 10.54 1.33
N LYS A 128 -4.78 9.83 2.46
CA LYS A 128 -4.10 10.36 3.65
C LYS A 128 -2.61 10.58 3.40
N LEU A 129 -1.94 9.66 2.70
CA LEU A 129 -0.52 9.80 2.36
C LEU A 129 -0.29 10.99 1.44
N GLU A 130 -1.11 11.17 0.40
CA GLU A 130 -1.04 12.34 -0.50
C GLU A 130 -1.16 13.65 0.29
N ARG A 131 -2.14 13.74 1.19
CA ARG A 131 -2.30 14.91 2.06
C ARG A 131 -1.11 15.14 2.99
N VAL A 132 -0.60 14.08 3.62
CA VAL A 132 0.59 14.18 4.48
C VAL A 132 1.79 14.66 3.66
N ARG A 133 1.95 14.19 2.42
CA ARG A 133 3.01 14.65 1.52
C ARG A 133 2.89 16.15 1.27
N GLU A 134 1.71 16.64 0.92
CA GLU A 134 1.45 18.07 0.71
C GLU A 134 1.79 18.91 1.96
N ASP A 135 1.43 18.42 3.15
CA ASP A 135 1.72 19.08 4.43
C ASP A 135 3.23 19.07 4.75
N LEU A 136 3.96 18.02 4.35
CA LEU A 136 5.39 17.85 4.63
C LEU A 136 6.30 18.69 3.74
N VAL A 137 5.98 18.84 2.45
CA VAL A 137 6.81 19.57 1.47
C VAL A 137 7.32 20.93 2.01
N PRO A 138 6.46 21.86 2.48
CA PRO A 138 6.94 23.16 2.93
C PRO A 138 7.80 23.09 4.22
N ILE A 139 7.56 22.10 5.09
CA ILE A 139 8.36 21.90 6.31
C ILE A 139 9.76 21.39 5.93
N ARG A 140 9.81 20.41 5.03
CA ARG A 140 11.07 19.84 4.52
C ARG A 140 11.93 20.88 3.84
N GLU A 141 11.38 21.62 2.89
CA GLU A 141 12.10 22.69 2.19
C GLU A 141 12.73 23.70 3.15
N ARG A 142 11.98 24.08 4.19
CA ARG A 142 12.45 25.01 5.22
C ARG A 142 13.59 24.43 6.05
N ILE A 143 13.49 23.18 6.50
CA ILE A 143 14.55 22.49 7.27
C ILE A 143 15.82 22.33 6.43
N HIS A 144 15.71 21.83 5.19
CA HIS A 144 16.87 21.67 4.32
C HIS A 144 17.55 23.00 4.02
N THR A 145 16.77 24.04 3.72
CA THR A 145 17.31 25.39 3.52
C THR A 145 18.04 25.90 4.76
N ALA A 146 17.46 25.70 5.94
CA ALA A 146 18.09 26.08 7.21
C ALA A 146 19.36 25.26 7.47
N TYR A 147 19.36 23.97 7.16
CA TYR A 147 20.48 23.06 7.37
C TYR A 147 21.66 23.43 6.48
N ASP A 148 21.41 23.65 5.18
CA ASP A 148 22.42 24.11 4.22
C ASP A 148 23.00 25.46 4.61
N SER A 149 22.17 26.39 5.09
CA SER A 149 22.62 27.68 5.61
C SER A 149 23.51 27.54 6.85
N THR A 150 23.20 26.58 7.72
CA THR A 150 23.98 26.26 8.92
C THR A 150 25.33 25.65 8.55
N LEU A 151 25.36 24.72 7.58
CA LEU A 151 26.60 24.16 7.04
C LEU A 151 27.50 25.24 6.43
N LYS A 152 26.94 26.17 5.65
CA LYS A 152 27.69 27.30 5.07
C LYS A 152 28.26 28.22 6.15
N SER A 153 27.47 28.52 7.17
CA SER A 153 27.91 29.35 8.31
C SER A 153 29.04 28.66 9.10
N LEU A 154 28.94 27.34 9.33
CA LEU A 154 30.00 26.56 9.98
C LEU A 154 31.28 26.53 9.15
N ALA A 155 31.16 26.38 7.83
CA ALA A 155 32.30 26.42 6.92
C ALA A 155 33.03 27.78 6.96
N ALA A 156 32.29 28.88 7.10
CA ALA A 156 32.81 30.24 7.19
C ALA A 156 33.46 30.58 8.56
N ALA A 157 33.14 29.84 9.62
CA ALA A 157 33.73 30.06 10.94
C ALA A 157 35.28 29.85 10.90
N PRO A 158 36.05 30.43 11.85
CA PRO A 158 37.48 30.14 11.95
C PRO A 158 37.74 28.66 12.28
N PRO A 159 38.76 28.01 11.69
CA PRO A 159 39.13 26.64 12.06
C PRO A 159 39.56 26.49 13.53
N SER A 160 40.08 27.56 14.13
CA SER A 160 40.52 27.60 15.52
C SER A 160 39.41 27.92 16.53
N ALA A 161 38.16 28.09 16.09
CA ALA A 161 37.05 28.39 17.00
C ALA A 161 36.80 27.21 17.95
N ALA A 162 36.85 27.49 19.26
CA ALA A 162 36.67 26.48 20.29
C ALA A 162 35.25 25.90 20.21
N GLY A 163 35.13 24.57 20.04
CA GLY A 163 33.83 23.89 19.91
C GLY A 163 33.37 23.64 18.47
N ARG A 164 34.07 24.17 17.45
CA ARG A 164 33.74 23.95 16.03
C ARG A 164 33.58 22.47 15.67
N PHE A 165 34.56 21.62 16.01
CA PHE A 165 34.52 20.20 15.66
C PHE A 165 33.36 19.45 16.32
N ALA A 166 32.99 19.82 17.54
CA ALA A 166 31.84 19.23 18.23
C ALA A 166 30.53 19.61 17.52
N LEU A 167 30.42 20.87 17.08
CA LEU A 167 29.28 21.34 16.31
C LEU A 167 29.22 20.69 14.92
N GLU A 168 30.36 20.50 14.25
CA GLU A 168 30.46 19.78 12.98
C GLU A 168 29.96 18.34 13.09
N ALA A 169 30.40 17.61 14.13
CA ALA A 169 29.93 16.25 14.38
C ALA A 169 28.41 16.19 14.66
N ARG A 170 27.87 17.14 15.44
CA ARG A 170 26.43 17.22 15.71
C ARG A 170 25.62 17.57 14.47
N LEU A 171 26.13 18.46 13.62
CA LEU A 171 25.47 18.83 12.37
C LEU A 171 25.50 17.67 11.36
N GLY A 172 26.60 16.90 11.31
CA GLY A 172 26.65 15.65 10.54
C GLY A 172 25.63 14.63 11.01
N ALA A 173 25.54 14.38 12.33
CA ALA A 173 24.54 13.49 12.91
C ALA A 173 23.09 13.98 12.67
N PHE A 174 22.87 15.30 12.69
CA PHE A 174 21.59 15.89 12.30
C PHE A 174 21.26 15.62 10.83
N GLY A 175 22.24 15.79 9.92
CA GLY A 175 22.07 15.49 8.50
C GLY A 175 21.71 14.03 8.23
N ASP A 176 22.33 13.09 8.95
CA ASP A 176 21.99 11.67 8.83
C ASP A 176 20.57 11.37 9.34
N ARG A 177 20.15 12.02 10.43
CA ARG A 177 18.78 11.91 10.94
C ARG A 177 17.76 12.51 9.96
N LEU A 178 18.06 13.66 9.37
CA LEU A 178 17.21 14.30 8.36
C LEU A 178 17.08 13.41 7.13
N ARG A 179 18.17 12.79 6.66
CA ARG A 179 18.12 11.82 5.56
C ARG A 179 17.24 10.62 5.91
N ALA A 180 17.35 10.07 7.11
CA ALA A 180 16.48 8.97 7.54
C ALA A 180 15.00 9.37 7.61
N LEU A 181 14.71 10.62 8.01
CA LEU A 181 13.36 11.21 7.95
C LEU A 181 12.85 11.30 6.52
N ASP A 182 13.67 11.80 5.59
CA ASP A 182 13.32 11.93 4.17
C ASP A 182 13.08 10.59 3.49
N GLU A 183 13.88 9.58 3.85
CA GLU A 183 13.73 8.19 3.41
C GLU A 183 12.52 7.50 4.03
N GLY A 184 11.76 8.16 4.91
CA GLY A 184 10.54 7.61 5.45
C GLY A 184 10.75 6.54 6.52
N ARG A 185 11.95 6.46 7.10
CA ARG A 185 12.31 5.50 8.16
C ARG A 185 11.82 5.95 9.53
N VAL A 186 10.57 6.37 9.58
CA VAL A 186 9.89 6.79 10.80
C VAL A 186 8.56 6.07 10.90
N THR A 187 8.36 5.44 12.05
CA THR A 187 7.11 4.77 12.40
C THR A 187 6.22 5.76 13.14
N PRO A 188 5.17 6.30 12.50
CA PRO A 188 4.20 7.13 13.20
C PRO A 188 3.48 6.31 14.27
N THR A 189 3.11 6.97 15.37
CA THR A 189 2.33 6.37 16.45
C THR A 189 1.02 7.13 16.64
N ALA A 190 0.12 6.62 17.48
CA ALA A 190 -1.13 7.32 17.78
C ALA A 190 -0.91 8.73 18.38
N GLU A 191 0.20 8.92 19.11
CA GLU A 191 0.53 10.16 19.80
C GLU A 191 1.46 11.07 18.99
N ARG A 192 2.19 10.51 18.02
CA ARG A 192 3.26 11.22 17.30
C ARG A 192 3.16 11.00 15.80
N LYS A 193 2.88 12.07 15.07
CA LYS A 193 2.75 12.08 13.61
C LYS A 193 4.13 12.31 12.97
N VAL A 194 4.25 11.95 11.69
CA VAL A 194 5.46 12.23 10.89
C VAL A 194 5.81 13.72 10.90
N THR A 195 4.81 14.60 10.82
CA THR A 195 5.00 16.06 10.90
C THR A 195 5.61 16.51 12.23
N ASP A 196 5.36 15.81 13.33
CA ASP A 196 5.94 16.14 14.63
C ASP A 196 7.44 15.84 14.65
N HIS A 197 7.89 14.76 14.01
CA HIS A 197 9.33 14.47 13.87
C HIS A 197 10.08 15.55 13.09
N TYR A 198 9.46 16.12 12.06
CA TYR A 198 10.05 17.25 11.33
C TYR A 198 10.07 18.53 12.17
N ARG A 199 9.04 18.80 12.99
CA ARG A 199 9.05 19.94 13.93
C ARG A 199 10.14 19.81 14.99
N ASP A 200 10.38 18.60 15.48
CA ASP A 200 11.48 18.34 16.40
C ASP A 200 12.83 18.57 15.72
N ALA A 201 12.98 18.16 14.45
CA ALA A 201 14.17 18.46 13.67
C ALA A 201 14.37 19.97 13.45
N GLU A 202 13.29 20.76 13.28
CA GLU A 202 13.37 22.22 13.23
C GLU A 202 13.90 22.81 14.53
N ALA A 203 13.38 22.35 15.67
CA ALA A 203 13.80 22.82 16.99
C ALA A 203 15.27 22.46 17.26
N ASP A 204 15.68 21.23 16.96
CA ASP A 204 17.07 20.77 17.09
C ASP A 204 18.02 21.61 16.22
N LEU A 205 17.63 21.89 14.98
CA LEU A 205 18.44 22.71 14.07
C LEU A 205 18.50 24.18 14.51
N ALA A 206 17.42 24.73 15.04
CA ALA A 206 17.42 26.08 15.60
C ALA A 206 18.42 26.19 16.77
N ALA A 207 18.44 25.21 17.68
CA ALA A 207 19.42 25.16 18.76
C ALA A 207 20.87 25.07 18.24
N LEU A 208 21.14 24.23 17.23
CA LEU A 208 22.46 24.14 16.60
C LEU A 208 22.89 25.47 15.96
N ARG A 209 21.95 26.22 15.37
CA ARG A 209 22.21 27.54 14.80
C ARG A 209 22.54 28.59 15.86
N GLU A 210 21.87 28.57 17.00
CA GLU A 210 22.18 29.45 18.13
C GLU A 210 23.58 29.18 18.68
N GLU A 211 23.95 27.92 18.83
CA GLU A 211 25.31 27.53 19.22
C GLU A 211 26.36 27.99 18.20
N LEU A 212 26.04 27.90 16.90
CA LEU A 212 26.92 28.39 15.83
C LEU A 212 27.12 29.90 15.89
N LEU A 213 26.07 30.66 16.17
CA LEU A 213 26.15 32.12 16.34
C LEU A 213 26.98 32.52 17.56
N ALA A 214 27.17 31.62 18.53
CA ALA A 214 28.03 31.86 19.68
C ALA A 214 29.53 31.55 19.40
N LEU A 215 29.87 30.92 18.26
CA LEU A 215 31.24 30.56 17.88
C LEU A 215 32.05 31.71 17.25
N GLY A 216 31.41 32.82 16.84
CA GLY A 216 32.05 33.95 16.16
C GLY A 216 31.08 35.08 15.88
#